data_AF-A0A316XF40-F1
#
_entry.id   AF-A0A316XF40-F1
#
_cell.length_a   1.000
_cell.length_b   1.000
_cell.length_c   1.000
_cell.angle_alpha   90.00
_cell.angle_beta   90.00
_cell.angle_gamma   90.00
#
_symmetry.space_group_name_H-M   'P 1'
#
loop_
_entity.id
_entity.type
_entity.pdbx_description
1 polymer ?
#
loop_
_entity_poly.entity_id
_entity_poly.type
_entity_poly.pdbx_seq_one_letter_code
_entity_poly.pdbx_strand_id
1 'polypeptide(L)'
;MTQKNIEKFTKIKDKYFAKLEKLGIKSLKLNTDFQVLKLDVNNIDGLKNFIWRKFNSIVKENDRDFNKLQHIYFEMEQFLKNEQKGKDSTYVRALFFEALIKYNKEISKGVLLEVVIIGKNNPNICDVCKNDNGKTFNFDYALNNHILPHKDCMCKSGCICNMGISSKRDSHGKLIYLD
;
A
#
# COMPACT_ATOMS: atom_id res chain seq x y z
N MET A 1 -8.13 -34.63 -7.52
CA MET A 1 -8.35 -33.21 -7.14
C MET A 1 -8.40 -33.14 -5.62
N THR A 2 -7.63 -32.29 -4.95
CA THR A 2 -7.64 -32.23 -3.48
C THR A 2 -8.63 -31.16 -3.02
N GLN A 3 -9.53 -31.52 -2.11
CA GLN A 3 -10.49 -30.59 -1.46
C GLN A 3 -9.79 -29.31 -0.97
N LYS A 4 -8.58 -29.47 -0.42
CA LYS A 4 -7.70 -28.39 0.03
C LYS A 4 -7.34 -27.36 -1.05
N ASN A 5 -7.14 -27.78 -2.30
CA ASN A 5 -6.81 -26.85 -3.39
C ASN A 5 -8.04 -26.04 -3.82
N ILE A 6 -9.21 -26.67 -3.86
CA ILE A 6 -10.49 -26.01 -4.18
C ILE A 6 -10.76 -24.92 -3.13
N GLU A 7 -10.68 -25.27 -1.84
CA GLU A 7 -10.90 -24.33 -0.75
C GLU A 7 -9.93 -23.14 -0.80
N LYS A 8 -8.64 -23.41 -1.04
CA LYS A 8 -7.63 -22.37 -1.16
C LYS A 8 -7.91 -21.45 -2.36
N PHE A 9 -8.24 -22.02 -3.51
CA PHE A 9 -8.55 -21.27 -4.72
C PHE A 9 -9.75 -20.34 -4.51
N THR A 10 -10.87 -20.89 -4.02
CA THR A 10 -12.10 -20.15 -3.73
C THR A 10 -11.85 -19.05 -2.71
N LYS A 11 -11.15 -19.35 -1.61
CA LYS A 11 -10.82 -18.36 -0.58
C LYS A 11 -10.00 -17.18 -1.13
N ILE A 12 -9.01 -17.43 -1.98
CA ILE A 12 -8.22 -16.35 -2.60
C ILE A 12 -9.11 -15.55 -3.55
N LYS A 13 -9.86 -16.23 -4.42
CA LYS A 13 -10.74 -15.60 -5.40
C LYS A 13 -11.73 -14.65 -4.72
N ASP A 14 -12.53 -15.17 -3.78
CA ASP A 14 -13.61 -14.40 -3.15
C ASP A 14 -13.06 -13.20 -2.38
N LYS A 15 -11.97 -13.40 -1.61
CA LYS A 15 -11.30 -12.34 -0.85
C LYS A 15 -10.85 -11.20 -1.76
N TYR A 16 -10.17 -11.49 -2.86
CA TYR A 16 -9.58 -10.45 -3.71
C TYR A 16 -10.56 -9.90 -4.74
N PHE A 17 -11.58 -10.64 -5.14
CA PHE A 17 -12.66 -10.11 -5.98
C PHE A 17 -13.44 -9.04 -5.22
N ALA A 18 -13.83 -9.33 -3.97
CA ALA A 18 -14.49 -8.33 -3.12
C ALA A 18 -13.63 -7.07 -2.91
N LYS A 19 -12.30 -7.21 -2.81
CA LYS A 19 -11.38 -6.05 -2.71
C LYS A 19 -11.32 -5.25 -4.01
N LEU A 20 -11.18 -5.92 -5.15
CA LEU A 20 -11.16 -5.26 -6.46
C LEU A 20 -12.48 -4.55 -6.75
N GLU A 21 -13.61 -5.11 -6.31
CA GLU A 21 -14.92 -4.46 -6.40
C GLU A 21 -15.01 -3.19 -5.56
N LYS A 22 -14.54 -3.24 -4.30
CA LYS A 22 -14.44 -2.05 -3.44
C LYS A 22 -13.54 -0.96 -4.01
N LEU A 23 -12.53 -1.34 -4.80
CA LEU A 23 -11.63 -0.43 -5.50
C LEU A 23 -12.18 0.07 -6.85
N GLY A 24 -13.40 -0.33 -7.23
CA GLY A 24 -14.15 0.25 -8.35
C GLY A 24 -14.32 -0.66 -9.56
N ILE A 25 -13.80 -1.90 -9.56
CA ILE A 25 -14.09 -2.83 -10.66
C ILE A 25 -15.52 -3.37 -10.52
N LYS A 26 -16.36 -3.20 -11.54
CA LYS A 26 -17.71 -3.80 -11.53
C LYS A 26 -17.61 -5.33 -11.47
N SER A 27 -18.34 -5.95 -10.52
CA SER A 27 -18.37 -7.41 -10.32
C SER A 27 -18.64 -8.19 -11.61
N LEU A 28 -19.60 -7.73 -12.41
CA LEU A 28 -19.93 -8.35 -13.70
C LEU A 28 -18.71 -8.39 -14.64
N LYS A 29 -18.00 -7.26 -14.81
CA LYS A 29 -16.80 -7.18 -15.66
C LYS A 29 -15.70 -8.10 -15.12
N LEU A 30 -15.47 -8.08 -13.80
CA LEU A 30 -14.46 -8.91 -13.16
C LEU A 30 -14.72 -10.41 -13.38
N ASN A 31 -15.96 -10.85 -13.19
CA ASN A 31 -16.37 -12.24 -13.40
C ASN A 31 -16.28 -12.64 -14.87
N THR A 32 -16.73 -11.79 -15.80
CA THR A 32 -16.59 -12.05 -17.24
C THR A 32 -15.12 -12.20 -17.64
N ASP A 33 -14.26 -11.26 -17.24
CA ASP A 33 -12.82 -11.30 -17.54
C ASP A 33 -12.15 -12.56 -16.98
N PHE A 34 -12.61 -13.04 -15.81
CA PHE A 34 -12.10 -14.26 -15.19
C PHE A 34 -12.56 -15.52 -15.92
N GLN A 35 -13.85 -15.61 -16.30
CA GLN A 35 -14.41 -16.77 -16.99
C GLN A 35 -13.73 -17.04 -18.34
N VAL A 36 -13.35 -15.98 -19.06
CA VAL A 36 -12.62 -16.10 -20.34
C VAL A 36 -11.29 -16.85 -20.19
N LEU A 37 -10.64 -16.77 -19.02
CA LEU A 37 -9.38 -17.46 -18.79
C LEU A 37 -9.52 -18.97 -18.62
N LYS A 38 -10.72 -19.48 -18.35
CA LYS A 38 -11.02 -20.92 -18.14
C LYS A 38 -10.00 -21.59 -17.19
N LEU A 39 -9.64 -20.90 -16.11
CA LEU A 39 -8.65 -21.40 -15.16
C LEU A 39 -9.17 -22.62 -14.40
N ASP A 40 -8.39 -23.69 -14.42
CA ASP A 40 -8.60 -24.84 -13.54
C ASP A 40 -8.37 -24.44 -12.07
N VAL A 41 -9.11 -25.07 -11.15
CA VAL A 41 -9.03 -24.80 -9.71
C VAL A 41 -7.67 -25.14 -9.08
N ASN A 42 -6.86 -25.99 -9.73
CA ASN A 42 -5.49 -26.25 -9.29
C ASN A 42 -4.51 -25.16 -9.78
N ASN A 43 -4.91 -24.31 -10.72
CA ASN A 43 -4.08 -23.22 -11.24
C ASN A 43 -4.15 -21.97 -10.35
N ILE A 44 -3.69 -22.13 -9.11
CA ILE A 44 -3.65 -21.06 -8.10
C ILE A 44 -2.79 -19.88 -8.58
N ASP A 45 -1.68 -20.14 -9.27
CA ASP A 45 -0.80 -19.06 -9.74
C ASP A 45 -1.41 -18.30 -10.93
N GLY A 46 -2.19 -18.97 -11.78
CA GLY A 46 -3.03 -18.33 -12.78
C GLY A 46 -4.04 -17.36 -12.15
N LEU A 47 -4.72 -17.78 -11.07
CA LEU A 47 -5.62 -16.90 -10.31
C LEU A 47 -4.88 -15.69 -9.72
N LYS A 48 -3.71 -15.90 -9.11
CA LYS A 48 -2.90 -14.81 -8.55
C LYS A 48 -2.44 -13.83 -9.63
N ASN A 49 -2.02 -14.33 -10.79
CA ASN A 49 -1.60 -13.50 -11.91
C ASN A 49 -2.76 -12.68 -12.47
N PHE A 50 -3.96 -13.26 -12.55
CA PHE A 50 -5.17 -12.51 -12.90
C PHE A 50 -5.46 -11.38 -11.91
N ILE A 51 -5.47 -11.67 -10.61
CA ILE A 51 -5.69 -10.67 -9.56
C ILE A 51 -4.65 -9.55 -9.66
N TRP A 52 -3.37 -9.90 -9.82
CA TRP A 52 -2.29 -8.92 -9.98
C TRP A 52 -2.48 -8.03 -11.22
N ARG A 53 -2.89 -8.60 -12.36
CA ARG A 53 -3.21 -7.82 -13.57
C ARG A 53 -4.36 -6.85 -13.34
N LYS A 54 -5.38 -7.24 -12.56
CA LYS A 54 -6.51 -6.38 -12.23
C LYS A 54 -6.12 -5.24 -11.29
N PHE A 55 -5.21 -5.49 -10.33
CA PHE A 55 -4.61 -4.41 -9.55
C PHE A 55 -3.85 -3.41 -10.44
N ASN A 56 -3.02 -3.89 -11.37
CA ASN A 56 -2.29 -3.00 -12.28
C ASN A 56 -3.22 -2.21 -13.22
N SER A 57 -4.34 -2.81 -13.66
CA SER A 57 -5.29 -2.08 -14.49
C SER A 57 -5.95 -0.94 -13.73
N ILE A 58 -6.34 -1.13 -12.47
CA ILE A 58 -6.93 -0.04 -11.68
C ILE A 58 -5.90 1.01 -11.26
N VAL A 59 -4.61 0.66 -11.09
CA VAL A 59 -3.55 1.68 -10.95
C VAL A 59 -3.52 2.57 -12.19
N LYS A 60 -3.53 1.97 -13.39
CA LYS A 60 -3.51 2.72 -14.65
C LYS A 60 -4.76 3.59 -14.85
N GLU A 61 -5.93 3.09 -14.46
CA GLU A 61 -7.20 3.83 -14.57
C GLU A 61 -7.30 5.01 -13.58
N ASN A 62 -6.47 5.02 -12.53
CA ASN A 62 -6.49 6.03 -11.47
C ASN A 62 -5.12 6.72 -11.30
N ASP A 63 -4.32 6.83 -12.36
CA ASP A 63 -2.94 7.33 -12.35
C ASP A 63 -2.77 8.75 -11.77
N ARG A 64 -3.85 9.54 -11.73
CA ARG A 64 -3.92 10.90 -11.17
C ARG A 64 -4.74 11.02 -9.88
N ASP A 65 -5.37 9.94 -9.42
CA ASP A 65 -6.19 9.94 -8.19
C ASP A 65 -5.37 9.37 -7.04
N PHE A 66 -4.53 10.20 -6.43
CA PHE A 66 -3.61 9.77 -5.36
C PHE A 66 -4.34 9.20 -4.15
N ASN A 67 -5.57 9.67 -3.88
CA ASN A 67 -6.39 9.12 -2.82
C ASN A 67 -6.79 7.67 -3.10
N LYS A 68 -7.18 7.33 -4.33
CA LYS A 68 -7.42 5.93 -4.68
C LYS A 68 -6.14 5.13 -4.77
N LEU A 69 -5.07 5.69 -5.32
CA LEU A 69 -3.79 5.00 -5.48
C LEU A 69 -3.24 4.52 -4.14
N GLN A 70 -3.34 5.29 -3.05
CA GLN A 70 -2.93 4.82 -1.72
C GLN A 70 -3.72 3.56 -1.30
N HIS A 71 -5.03 3.51 -1.52
CA HIS A 71 -5.83 2.32 -1.18
C HIS A 71 -5.47 1.13 -2.06
N ILE A 72 -5.25 1.35 -3.35
CA ILE A 72 -4.86 0.31 -4.31
C ILE A 72 -3.50 -0.28 -3.92
N TYR A 73 -2.49 0.57 -3.69
CA TYR A 73 -1.14 0.12 -3.33
C TYR A 73 -1.12 -0.59 -1.97
N PHE A 74 -1.89 -0.13 -0.99
CA PHE A 74 -2.05 -0.86 0.26
C PHE A 74 -2.54 -2.29 0.01
N GLU A 75 -3.59 -2.46 -0.79
CA GLU A 75 -4.15 -3.78 -1.09
C GLU A 75 -3.20 -4.66 -1.93
N MET A 76 -2.44 -4.07 -2.84
CA MET A 76 -1.38 -4.75 -3.59
C MET A 76 -0.26 -5.25 -2.66
N GLU A 77 0.17 -4.46 -1.68
CA GLU A 77 1.19 -4.85 -0.70
C GLU A 77 0.67 -6.05 0.13
N GLN A 78 -0.58 -5.98 0.60
CA GLN A 78 -1.21 -7.08 1.33
C GLN A 78 -1.37 -8.33 0.47
N PHE A 79 -1.64 -8.20 -0.83
CA PHE A 79 -1.69 -9.33 -1.75
C PHE A 79 -0.33 -10.02 -1.89
N LEU A 80 0.76 -9.25 -2.11
CA LEU A 80 2.11 -9.81 -2.19
C LEU A 80 2.49 -10.56 -0.91
N LYS A 81 2.31 -9.92 0.25
CA LYS A 81 2.65 -10.50 1.56
C LYS A 81 1.92 -11.81 1.86
N ASN A 82 0.63 -11.89 1.51
CA ASN A 82 -0.21 -13.03 1.87
C ASN A 82 -0.15 -14.16 0.84
N GLU A 83 -0.15 -13.83 -0.45
CA GLU A 83 -0.38 -14.80 -1.53
C GLU A 83 0.88 -15.09 -2.36
N GLN A 84 1.90 -14.22 -2.28
CA GLN A 84 3.17 -14.35 -3.00
C GLN A 84 4.36 -14.33 -2.02
N LYS A 85 4.32 -15.20 -1.02
CA LYS A 85 5.38 -15.34 0.00
C LYS A 85 6.77 -15.40 -0.65
N GLY A 86 7.69 -14.58 -0.14
CA GLY A 86 9.05 -14.46 -0.66
C GLY A 86 9.24 -13.39 -1.73
N LYS A 87 8.17 -12.80 -2.27
CA LYS A 87 8.29 -11.61 -3.10
C LYS A 87 8.43 -10.35 -2.25
N ASP A 88 9.33 -9.48 -2.69
CA ASP A 88 9.50 -8.17 -2.10
C ASP A 88 8.26 -7.29 -2.35
N SER A 89 7.68 -6.74 -1.29
CA SER A 89 6.56 -5.80 -1.35
C SER A 89 6.98 -4.36 -1.05
N THR A 90 8.27 -4.12 -0.83
CA THR A 90 8.84 -2.82 -0.41
C THR A 90 8.56 -1.74 -1.44
N TYR A 91 8.68 -2.07 -2.73
CA TYR A 91 8.38 -1.13 -3.80
C TYR A 91 6.91 -0.68 -3.80
N VAL A 92 5.95 -1.58 -3.58
CA VAL A 92 4.52 -1.21 -3.52
C VAL A 92 4.27 -0.32 -2.30
N ARG A 93 4.94 -0.60 -1.19
CA ARG A 93 4.83 0.22 0.01
C ARG A 93 5.41 1.62 -0.19
N ALA A 94 6.50 1.75 -0.94
CA ALA A 94 7.03 3.06 -1.33
C ALA A 94 6.01 3.84 -2.18
N LEU A 95 5.38 3.20 -3.15
CA LEU A 95 4.31 3.80 -3.97
C LEU A 95 3.09 4.22 -3.13
N PHE A 96 2.72 3.42 -2.12
CA PHE A 96 1.70 3.78 -1.14
C PHE A 96 2.04 5.09 -0.41
N PHE A 97 3.25 5.20 0.13
CA PHE A 97 3.67 6.41 0.84
C PHE A 97 3.79 7.63 -0.07
N GLU A 98 4.26 7.44 -1.31
CA GLU A 98 4.30 8.52 -2.30
C GLU A 98 2.89 9.04 -2.60
N ALA A 99 1.93 8.15 -2.85
CA ALA A 99 0.53 8.53 -3.08
C ALA A 99 -0.07 9.25 -1.85
N LEU A 100 0.23 8.77 -0.64
CA LEU A 100 -0.21 9.41 0.60
C LEU A 100 0.30 10.86 0.71
N ILE A 101 1.60 11.09 0.47
CA ILE A 101 2.19 12.44 0.54
C ILE A 101 1.58 13.32 -0.54
N LYS A 102 1.51 12.85 -1.80
CA LYS A 102 0.98 13.62 -2.92
C LYS A 102 -0.48 14.02 -2.69
N TYR A 103 -1.33 13.10 -2.26
CA TYR A 103 -2.71 13.40 -1.91
C TYR A 103 -2.80 14.48 -0.84
N ASN A 104 -2.05 14.34 0.27
CA ASN A 104 -2.08 15.32 1.35
C ASN A 104 -1.52 16.68 0.93
N LYS A 105 -0.59 16.73 -0.03
CA LYS A 105 -0.07 17.97 -0.61
C LYS A 105 -1.15 18.70 -1.42
N GLU A 106 -1.96 17.95 -2.16
CA GLU A 106 -3.06 18.52 -2.96
C GLU A 106 -4.19 19.06 -2.10
N ILE A 107 -4.47 18.41 -0.97
CA ILE A 107 -5.56 18.83 -0.07
C ILE A 107 -5.12 19.76 1.07
N SER A 108 -3.82 20.08 1.19
CA SER A 108 -3.33 21.02 2.19
C SER A 108 -3.83 22.42 1.85
N LYS A 109 -4.96 22.83 2.46
CA LYS A 109 -5.62 24.13 2.27
C LYS A 109 -4.84 25.28 2.94
N GLY A 110 -3.57 25.45 2.57
CA GLY A 110 -2.70 26.46 3.17
C GLY A 110 -2.21 26.11 4.59
N VAL A 111 -2.45 24.90 5.10
CA VAL A 111 -1.83 24.45 6.35
C VAL A 111 -0.50 23.79 6.02
N LEU A 112 0.57 24.19 6.71
CA LEU A 112 1.87 23.54 6.58
C LEU A 112 1.80 22.13 7.18
N LEU A 113 1.95 21.12 6.32
CA LEU A 113 1.98 19.72 6.72
C LEU A 113 3.39 19.15 6.74
N GLU A 114 3.60 18.16 7.59
CA GLU A 114 4.83 17.38 7.69
C GLU A 114 4.53 15.88 7.68
N VAL A 115 5.48 15.13 7.16
CA VAL A 115 5.49 13.67 7.21
C VAL A 115 6.06 13.26 8.57
N VAL A 116 5.38 12.37 9.29
CA VAL A 116 5.89 11.76 10.53
C VAL A 116 6.15 10.27 10.32
N ILE A 117 7.31 9.80 10.75
CA ILE A 117 7.61 8.36 10.78
C ILE A 117 6.99 7.76 12.04
N ILE A 118 6.15 6.75 11.85
CA ILE A 118 5.49 5.99 12.91
C ILE A 118 6.13 4.61 12.98
N GLY A 119 7.08 4.44 13.91
CA GLY A 119 7.65 3.15 14.25
C GLY A 119 6.63 2.27 14.98
N LYS A 120 6.68 0.96 14.77
CA LYS A 120 5.92 0.03 15.61
C LYS A 120 6.59 -0.08 16.97
N ASN A 121 5.79 -0.05 18.04
CA ASN A 121 6.25 -0.42 19.37
C ASN A 121 6.44 -1.95 19.44
N ASN A 122 7.56 -2.44 18.93
CA ASN A 122 7.92 -3.85 18.90
C ASN A 122 9.37 -3.98 19.41
N PRO A 123 9.63 -4.80 20.44
CA PRO A 123 10.99 -4.98 20.98
C PRO A 123 12.00 -5.47 19.94
N ASN A 124 11.54 -6.15 18.87
CA ASN A 124 12.37 -6.68 17.80
C ASN A 124 12.50 -5.75 16.58
N ILE A 125 12.14 -4.47 16.71
CA ILE A 125 12.32 -3.49 15.65
C ILE A 125 13.81 -3.12 15.52
N CYS A 126 14.31 -2.95 14.30
CA CYS A 126 15.73 -2.60 14.08
C CYS A 126 16.05 -1.16 14.49
N ASP A 127 17.32 -0.85 14.72
CA ASP A 127 17.75 0.43 15.28
C ASP A 127 17.47 1.62 14.35
N VAL A 128 17.58 1.45 13.03
CA VAL A 128 17.18 2.48 12.06
C VAL A 128 15.72 2.88 12.26
N CYS A 129 14.84 1.89 12.38
CA CYS A 129 13.42 2.12 12.61
C CYS A 129 13.12 2.71 14.01
N LYS A 130 13.90 2.38 15.05
CA LYS A 130 13.79 3.00 16.37
C LYS A 130 14.20 4.46 16.34
N ASN A 131 15.35 4.75 15.74
CA ASN A 131 15.95 6.08 15.70
C ASN A 131 15.10 7.06 14.90
N ASP A 132 14.39 6.58 13.89
CA ASP A 132 13.52 7.40 13.06
C ASP A 132 12.09 7.54 13.60
N ASN A 133 11.71 6.79 14.62
CA ASN A 133 10.38 6.86 15.19
C ASN A 133 10.09 8.27 15.74
N GLY A 134 9.00 8.89 15.27
CA GLY A 134 8.59 10.24 15.65
C GLY A 134 9.32 11.35 14.90
N LYS A 135 10.33 11.05 14.07
CA LYS A 135 10.98 12.08 13.23
C LYS A 135 9.98 12.64 12.23
N THR A 136 10.09 13.94 11.99
CA THR A 136 9.28 14.63 10.99
C THR A 136 10.13 15.16 9.85
N PHE A 137 9.53 15.21 8.66
CA PHE A 137 10.15 15.66 7.41
C PHE A 137 9.17 16.51 6.64
N ASN A 138 9.66 17.52 5.92
CA ASN A 138 8.81 18.20 4.94
C ASN A 138 8.51 17.26 3.75
N PHE A 139 7.45 17.58 3.00
CA PHE A 139 6.94 16.71 1.94
C PHE A 139 7.94 16.53 0.80
N ASP A 140 8.61 17.59 0.37
CA ASP A 140 9.55 17.53 -0.75
C ASP A 140 10.77 16.67 -0.42
N TYR A 141 11.31 16.79 0.79
CA TYR A 141 12.37 15.93 1.29
C TYR A 141 11.90 14.47 1.34
N ALA A 142 10.71 14.21 1.88
CA ALA A 142 10.18 12.85 2.00
C ALA A 142 9.97 12.18 0.63
N LEU A 143 9.47 12.92 -0.36
CA LEU A 143 9.29 12.46 -1.74
C LEU A 143 10.63 12.20 -2.45
N ASN A 144 11.57 13.14 -2.36
CA ASN A 144 12.85 13.05 -3.08
C ASN A 144 13.81 12.00 -2.49
N ASN A 145 13.71 11.72 -1.18
CA ASN A 145 14.62 10.80 -0.50
C ASN A 145 14.03 9.41 -0.25
N HIS A 146 12.73 9.21 -0.50
CA HIS A 146 12.02 7.96 -0.22
C HIS A 146 12.31 7.42 1.19
N ILE A 147 12.04 8.25 2.20
CA ILE A 147 12.42 7.99 3.62
C ILE A 147 11.85 6.68 4.18
N LEU A 148 10.74 6.21 3.62
CA LEU A 148 10.17 4.91 3.89
C LEU A 148 9.82 4.20 2.57
N PRO A 149 9.91 2.85 2.54
CA PRO A 149 10.44 2.00 3.58
C PRO A 149 11.96 2.18 3.76
N HIS A 150 12.49 2.02 4.97
CA HIS A 150 13.93 2.18 5.22
C HIS A 150 14.76 1.21 4.39
N LYS A 151 15.71 1.71 3.59
CA LYS A 151 16.60 0.91 2.74
C LYS A 151 17.45 -0.06 3.56
N ASP A 152 17.98 0.40 4.69
CA ASP A 152 18.87 -0.37 5.56
C ASP A 152 18.11 -1.09 6.69
N CYS A 153 16.82 -1.38 6.48
CA CYS A 153 16.02 -2.05 7.49
C CYS A 153 16.44 -3.50 7.67
N MET A 154 16.77 -3.89 8.91
CA MET A 154 17.12 -5.26 9.26
C MET A 154 15.95 -6.07 9.86
N CYS A 155 14.72 -5.54 9.81
CA CYS A 155 13.55 -6.27 10.30
C CYS A 155 13.28 -7.50 9.41
N LYS A 156 13.07 -8.66 10.03
CA LYS A 156 12.84 -9.96 9.34
C LYS A 156 11.71 -9.92 8.30
N SER A 157 10.69 -9.09 8.51
CA SER A 157 9.53 -8.94 7.63
C SER A 157 9.62 -7.72 6.69
N GLY A 158 10.81 -7.15 6.52
CA GLY A 158 11.01 -5.83 5.92
C GLY A 158 10.61 -4.70 6.86
N CYS A 159 10.80 -3.46 6.42
CA CYS A 159 10.48 -2.28 7.22
C CYS A 159 9.00 -2.26 7.61
N ILE A 160 8.76 -2.19 8.93
CA ILE A 160 7.43 -2.21 9.53
C ILE A 160 6.93 -0.81 9.89
N CYS A 161 7.76 0.23 9.73
CA CYS A 161 7.38 1.61 9.98
C CYS A 161 6.29 2.06 9.01
N ASN A 162 5.44 2.95 9.51
CA ASN A 162 4.42 3.64 8.73
C ASN A 162 4.72 5.12 8.64
N MET A 163 3.99 5.77 7.75
CA MET A 163 4.02 7.19 7.56
C MET A 163 2.68 7.77 8.01
N GLY A 164 2.74 8.81 8.82
CA GLY A 164 1.60 9.67 9.11
C GLY A 164 1.80 11.05 8.49
N ILE A 165 0.71 11.80 8.40
CA ILE A 165 0.74 13.22 8.03
C ILE A 165 0.27 14.01 9.24
N SER A 166 1.04 15.01 9.64
CA SER A 166 0.73 15.89 10.76
C SER A 166 0.71 17.34 10.29
N SER A 167 -0.15 18.15 10.89
CA SER A 167 -0.07 19.61 10.71
C SER A 167 1.02 20.17 11.61
N LYS A 168 1.93 20.97 11.03
CA LYS A 168 3.01 21.59 11.78
C LYS A 168 2.45 22.61 12.75
N ARG A 169 3.01 22.64 13.97
CA ARG A 169 2.63 23.57 15.03
C ARG A 169 3.82 24.42 15.48
N ASP A 170 3.55 25.65 15.89
CA ASP A 170 4.53 26.51 16.54
C ASP A 170 4.79 26.08 17.99
N SER A 171 5.69 26.80 18.68
CA SER A 171 6.01 26.54 20.10
C SER A 171 4.82 26.71 21.06
N HIS A 172 3.72 27.32 20.61
CA HIS A 172 2.50 27.52 21.38
C HIS A 172 1.39 26.54 20.96
N GLY A 173 1.69 25.56 20.10
CA GLY A 173 0.75 24.57 19.62
C GLY A 173 -0.22 25.08 18.55
N LYS A 174 -0.01 26.29 17.99
CA LYS A 174 -0.85 26.85 16.92
C LYS A 174 -0.43 26.29 15.56
N LEU A 175 -1.41 26.10 14.67
CA LEU A 175 -1.14 25.67 13.29
C LEU A 175 -0.33 26.72 12.55
N ILE A 176 0.65 26.26 11.78
CA ILE A 176 1.42 27.10 10.86
C ILE A 176 0.74 27.04 9.48
N TYR A 177 0.52 28.20 8.88
CA TYR A 177 -0.07 28.34 7.56
C TYR A 177 1.00 28.71 6.53
N LEU A 178 0.77 28.31 5.28
CA LEU A 178 1.53 28.71 4.10
C LEU A 178 0.86 29.96 3.53
N ASP A 179 1.66 31.00 3.30
CA ASP A 179 1.23 32.23 2.62
C ASP A 179 0.95 32.00 1.13
#